data_AF-A0A520R027-F1
#
_entry.id   AF-A0A520R027-F1
#
_cell.length_a   1.000
_cell.length_b   1.000
_cell.length_c   1.000
_cell.angle_alpha   90.00
_cell.angle_beta   90.00
_cell.angle_gamma   90.00
#
_symmetry.space_group_name_H-M   'P 1'
#
loop_
_entity.id
_entity.type
_entity.pdbx_description
1 polymer ?
#
loop_
_entity_poly.entity_id
_entity_poly.type
_entity_poly.pdbx_seq_one_letter_code
_entity_poly.pdbx_strand_id
1 'polypeptide(L)'
;MNIFDDLIKLARERKDKPIEGSYTNKLLNDKSLSKAKVLEEIKELIEAVEKDTNKIHEAADVFYHLIMYLEGNNIRIEEVMLELDKRKK
;
A
#
# COMPACT_ATOMS: atom_id res chain seq x y z
N MET A 1 -8.35 -0.36 -17.43
CA MET A 1 -7.13 -0.48 -16.58
C MET A 1 -7.51 -0.05 -15.18
N ASN A 2 -7.16 -0.86 -14.19
CA ASN A 2 -7.43 -0.58 -12.78
C ASN A 2 -6.07 -0.35 -12.10
N ILE A 3 -5.85 0.85 -11.58
CA ILE A 3 -4.57 1.27 -10.99
C ILE A 3 -4.12 0.35 -9.86
N PHE A 4 -5.05 -0.25 -9.10
CA PHE A 4 -4.72 -1.19 -8.04
C PHE A 4 -4.11 -2.48 -8.59
N ASP A 5 -4.64 -3.00 -9.69
CA ASP A 5 -4.08 -4.22 -10.32
C ASP A 5 -2.67 -3.96 -10.83
N ASP A 6 -2.40 -2.76 -11.34
CA ASP A 6 -1.07 -2.37 -11.83
C ASP A 6 -0.07 -2.22 -10.66
N LEU A 7 -0.48 -1.66 -9.52
CA LEU A 7 0.35 -1.59 -8.31
C LEU A 7 0.64 -2.97 -7.71
N ILE A 8 -0.34 -3.87 -7.72
CA ILE A 8 -0.18 -5.26 -7.26
C ILE A 8 0.82 -5.98 -8.16
N LYS A 9 0.69 -5.84 -9.48
CA LYS A 9 1.66 -6.41 -10.43
C LYS A 9 3.04 -5.84 -10.21
N LEU A 10 3.18 -4.53 -10.05
CA LEU A 10 4.47 -3.89 -9.74
C LEU A 10 5.10 -4.47 -8.48
N ALA A 11 4.34 -4.63 -7.39
CA ALA A 11 4.84 -5.21 -6.15
C ALA A 11 5.39 -6.62 -6.37
N ARG A 12 4.63 -7.47 -7.08
CA ARG A 12 5.00 -8.86 -7.35
C ARG A 12 6.18 -8.97 -8.32
N GLU A 13 6.19 -8.16 -9.37
CA GLU A 13 7.32 -8.06 -10.29
C GLU A 13 8.60 -7.63 -9.57
N ARG A 14 8.51 -6.73 -8.59
CA ARG A 14 9.66 -6.31 -7.78
C ARG A 14 10.13 -7.41 -6.83
N LYS A 15 9.24 -8.29 -6.34
CA LYS A 15 9.64 -9.49 -5.57
C LYS A 15 10.37 -10.49 -6.48
N ASP A 16 9.85 -10.73 -7.68
CA ASP A 16 10.39 -11.71 -8.63
C ASP A 16 11.68 -11.23 -9.32
N LYS A 17 11.75 -9.94 -9.63
CA LYS A 17 12.88 -9.26 -10.30
C LYS A 17 13.27 -8.02 -9.50
N PRO A 18 14.01 -8.20 -8.38
CA PRO A 18 14.43 -7.09 -7.55
C PRO A 18 15.27 -6.07 -8.31
N ILE A 19 14.99 -4.78 -8.10
CA ILE A 19 15.85 -3.69 -8.56
C ILE A 19 16.59 -3.14 -7.34
N GLU A 20 17.92 -3.19 -7.40
CA GLU A 20 18.77 -2.64 -6.36
C GLU A 20 18.51 -1.14 -6.17
N GLY A 21 18.43 -0.71 -4.91
CA GLY A 21 18.14 0.67 -4.55
C GLY A 21 16.68 1.11 -4.70
N SER A 22 15.81 0.32 -5.35
CA SER A 22 14.39 0.65 -5.52
C SER A 22 13.68 0.80 -4.18
N TYR A 23 12.93 1.90 -4.02
CA TYR A 23 12.13 2.14 -2.83
C TYR A 23 11.08 1.04 -2.60
N THR A 24 10.44 0.57 -3.66
CA THR A 24 9.47 -0.54 -3.59
C THR A 24 10.13 -1.82 -3.06
N ASN A 25 11.32 -2.17 -3.54
CA ASN A 25 12.05 -3.32 -3.00
C ASN A 25 12.43 -3.15 -1.52
N LYS A 26 12.77 -1.93 -1.08
CA LYS A 26 13.02 -1.66 0.35
C LYS A 26 11.77 -1.91 1.18
N LEU A 27 10.62 -1.40 0.78
CA LEU A 27 9.34 -1.61 1.49
C LEU A 27 8.94 -3.09 1.55
N LEU A 28 9.12 -3.82 0.44
CA LEU A 28 8.76 -5.24 0.36
C LEU A 28 9.67 -6.14 1.20
N ASN A 29 10.94 -5.77 1.37
CA ASN A 29 11.93 -6.55 2.11
C ASN A 29 12.03 -6.16 3.59
N ASP A 30 11.80 -4.89 3.92
CA ASP A 30 11.81 -4.37 5.28
C ASP A 30 10.38 -4.16 5.80
N LYS A 31 9.91 -5.17 6.55
CA LYS A 31 8.58 -5.18 7.15
C LYS A 31 8.39 -4.13 8.24
N SER A 32 9.47 -3.75 8.92
CA SER A 32 9.43 -2.72 9.95
C SER A 32 9.26 -1.34 9.31
N LEU A 33 10.00 -1.08 8.23
CA LEU A 33 9.87 0.13 7.44
C LEU A 33 8.47 0.27 6.82
N SER A 34 7.97 -0.77 6.15
CA SER A 34 6.63 -0.71 5.53
C SER A 34 5.53 -0.53 6.57
N LYS A 35 5.62 -1.19 7.74
CA LYS A 35 4.72 -0.92 8.87
C LYS A 35 4.78 0.53 9.33
N ALA A 36 5.99 1.08 9.51
CA ALA A 36 6.18 2.46 9.95
C ALA A 36 5.55 3.45 8.97
N LYS A 37 5.76 3.26 7.66
CA LYS A 37 5.13 4.08 6.61
C LYS A 37 3.61 4.00 6.67
N VAL A 38 3.00 2.82 6.76
CA VAL A 38 1.52 2.72 6.87
C VAL A 38 0.97 3.52 8.04
N LEU A 39 1.65 3.50 9.20
CA LEU A 39 1.23 4.28 10.37
C LEU A 39 1.38 5.79 10.17
N GLU A 40 2.46 6.21 9.51
CA GLU A 40 2.73 7.60 9.13
C GLU A 40 1.66 8.12 8.18
N GLU A 41 1.42 7.44 7.06
CA GLU A 41 0.46 7.88 6.03
C GLU A 41 -0.98 7.95 6.56
N ILE A 42 -1.38 7.01 7.43
CA ILE A 42 -2.70 7.07 8.05
C ILE A 42 -2.84 8.31 8.94
N LYS A 43 -1.78 8.65 9.69
CA LYS A 43 -1.77 9.85 10.53
C LYS A 43 -1.83 11.13 9.67
N GLU A 44 -1.05 11.19 8.59
CA GLU A 44 -1.03 12.32 7.68
C GLU A 44 -2.37 12.49 6.95
N LEU A 45 -2.99 11.38 6.52
CA LEU A 45 -4.34 11.41 5.96
C LEU A 45 -5.37 11.98 6.94
N ILE A 46 -5.38 11.52 8.20
CA ILE A 46 -6.29 12.05 9.22
C ILE A 46 -6.09 13.56 9.39
N GLU A 47 -4.84 13.99 9.56
CA GLU A 47 -4.49 15.41 9.71
C GLU A 47 -4.91 16.25 8.48
N ALA A 48 -4.67 15.74 7.26
CA ALA A 48 -5.06 16.42 6.03
C ALA A 48 -6.58 16.51 5.87
N VAL A 49 -7.32 15.51 6.33
CA VAL A 49 -8.79 15.54 6.35
C VAL A 49 -9.30 16.60 7.31
N GLU A 50 -8.77 16.64 8.52
CA GLU A 50 -9.14 17.61 9.56
C GLU A 50 -8.81 19.05 9.17
N LYS A 51 -7.67 19.27 8.52
CA LYS A 51 -7.19 20.62 8.14
C LYS A 51 -7.65 21.09 6.76
N ASP A 52 -8.40 20.27 6.04
CA ASP A 52 -8.83 20.54 4.67
C ASP A 52 -7.70 20.78 3.65
N THR A 53 -6.63 19.97 3.73
CA THR A 53 -5.44 20.09 2.88
C THR A 53 -5.32 18.93 1.88
N ASN A 54 -4.12 18.39 1.63
CA ASN A 54 -3.77 17.47 0.53
C ASN A 54 -4.37 16.04 0.65
N LYS A 55 -5.61 15.89 1.11
CA LYS A 55 -6.29 14.61 1.43
C LYS A 55 -6.15 13.54 0.35
N ILE A 56 -6.24 13.94 -0.92
CA ILE A 56 -6.17 13.00 -2.05
C ILE A 56 -4.76 12.41 -2.20
N HIS A 57 -3.73 13.22 -1.93
CA HIS A 57 -2.34 12.77 -1.95
C HIS A 57 -2.10 11.76 -0.83
N GLU A 58 -2.45 12.13 0.41
CA GLU A 58 -2.27 11.25 1.57
C GLU A 58 -3.08 9.95 1.45
N ALA A 59 -4.30 10.02 0.88
CA ALA A 59 -5.09 8.82 0.63
C ALA A 59 -4.42 7.90 -0.40
N ALA A 60 -3.80 8.45 -1.44
CA ALA A 60 -3.06 7.68 -2.42
C ALA A 60 -1.83 7.00 -1.78
N ASP A 61 -1.11 7.71 -0.90
CA ASP A 61 0.06 7.18 -0.21
C ASP A 61 -0.33 6.08 0.80
N VAL A 62 -1.43 6.25 1.53
CA VAL A 62 -2.02 5.17 2.35
C VAL A 62 -2.26 3.92 1.51
N PHE A 63 -2.91 4.04 0.35
CA PHE A 63 -3.17 2.87 -0.50
C PHE A 63 -1.88 2.23 -1.01
N TYR A 64 -0.93 3.02 -1.51
CA TYR A 64 0.34 2.52 -2.01
C TYR A 64 1.10 1.74 -0.93
N HIS A 65 1.28 2.36 0.24
CA HIS A 65 2.03 1.77 1.34
C HIS A 65 1.33 0.55 1.93
N LEU A 66 -0.01 0.57 2.00
CA LEU A 66 -0.78 -0.59 2.44
C LEU A 66 -0.61 -1.78 1.49
N ILE A 67 -0.64 -1.55 0.17
CA ILE A 67 -0.42 -2.60 -0.83
C ILE A 67 0.96 -3.23 -0.66
N MET A 68 2.02 -2.41 -0.54
CA MET A 68 3.38 -2.91 -0.34
C MET A 68 3.54 -3.67 0.97
N TYR A 69 2.92 -3.18 2.05
CA TYR A 69 2.94 -3.85 3.34
C TYR A 69 2.26 -5.22 3.29
N LEU A 70 1.09 -5.33 2.65
CA LEU A 70 0.36 -6.59 2.50
C LEU A 70 1.15 -7.59 1.64
N GLU A 71 1.61 -7.19 0.45
CA GLU A 71 2.38 -8.06 -0.44
C GLU A 71 3.74 -8.46 0.15
N GLY A 72 4.40 -7.57 0.90
CA GLY A 72 5.62 -7.86 1.66
C GLY A 72 5.40 -8.84 2.82
N ASN A 73 4.16 -8.93 3.33
CA ASN A 73 3.75 -9.92 4.32
C ASN A 73 3.06 -11.15 3.74
N ASN A 74 3.07 -11.30 2.42
CA ASN A 74 2.41 -12.40 1.70
C ASN A 74 0.90 -12.49 1.96
N ILE A 75 0.26 -11.36 2.26
CA ILE A 75 -1.20 -11.25 2.32
C ILE A 75 -1.66 -10.83 0.94
N ARG A 76 -2.44 -11.68 0.27
CA ARG A 76 -2.89 -11.41 -1.09
C ARG A 76 -4.02 -10.40 -1.07
N ILE A 77 -3.88 -9.34 -1.87
CA ILE A 77 -4.92 -8.31 -1.96
C ILE A 77 -6.23 -8.88 -2.50
N GLU A 78 -6.18 -9.92 -3.33
CA GLU A 78 -7.39 -10.61 -3.78
C GLU A 78 -8.20 -11.21 -2.61
N GLU A 79 -7.54 -11.70 -1.56
CA GLU A 79 -8.21 -12.21 -0.36
C GLU A 79 -8.88 -11.07 0.43
N VAL A 80 -8.21 -9.93 0.53
CA VAL A 80 -8.77 -8.71 1.14
C VAL A 80 -9.98 -8.22 0.35
N MET A 81 -9.93 -8.25 -0.98
CA MET A 81 -11.05 -7.84 -1.83
C MET A 81 -12.27 -8.77 -1.67
N LEU A 82 -12.06 -10.09 -1.59
CA LEU A 82 -13.13 -11.04 -1.29
C LEU A 82 -13.74 -10.78 0.09
N GLU A 83 -12.92 -10.43 1.07
CA GLU A 83 -13.36 -10.10 2.41
C GLU A 83 -14.16 -8.79 2.43
N LEU A 84 -13.71 -7.75 1.71
CA LEU A 84 -14.47 -6.50 1.53
C LEU A 84 -15.81 -6.71 0.82
N ASP A 85 -15.87 -7.60 -0.16
CA ASP A 85 -17.11 -7.88 -0.90
C ASP A 85 -18.24 -8.37 0.02
N LYS A 86 -17.89 -9.17 1.05
CA LYS A 86 -18.83 -9.61 2.09
C LYS A 86 -19.42 -8.47 2.93
N ARG A 87 -18.78 -7.29 2.96
CA ARG A 87 -19.22 -6.11 3.71
C ARG A 87 -20.19 -5.22 2.92
N LYS A 88 -20.37 -5.43 1.62
CA LYS A 88 -21.25 -4.63 0.74
C LYS A 88 -22.75 -4.94 0.88
N LYS A 89 -23.19 -5.49 2.02
CA LYS A 89 -24.61 -5.77 2.26
C LYS A 89 -25.45 -4.49 2.25
#